data_AF-R7FUY0-F1
#
_entry.id   AF-R7FUY0-F1
#
_cell.length_a   1.000
_cell.length_b   1.000
_cell.length_c   1.000
_cell.angle_alpha   90.00
_cell.angle_beta   90.00
_cell.angle_gamma   90.00
#
_symmetry.space_group_name_H-M   'P 1'
#
loop_
_entity.id
_entity.type
_entity.pdbx_description
1 polymer ?
#
loop_
_entity_poly.entity_id
_entity_poly.type
_entity_poly.pdbx_seq_one_letter_code
_entity_poly.pdbx_strand_id
1 'polypeptide(L)' 'MEFEKKDTLGTDKATCKTCKKNGGVSCDVTNCVYHDGDCTCKADRINVGPSYATSCTDTVCATFKQKNI' A
#
# COMPACT_ATOMS: atom_id res chain seq x y z
N MET A 1 -31.70 -7.38 12.77
CA MET A 1 -30.38 -7.89 13.17
C MET A 1 -29.46 -7.65 11.99
N GLU A 2 -29.20 -6.38 11.72
CA GLU A 2 -28.11 -5.54 12.22
C GLU A 2 -26.93 -5.57 11.24
N PHE A 3 -26.85 -4.48 10.50
CA PHE A 3 -25.82 -4.15 9.53
C PHE A 3 -24.72 -3.44 10.31
N GLU A 4 -23.71 -4.17 10.81
CA GLU A 4 -22.57 -3.53 11.47
C GLU A 4 -21.68 -2.86 10.42
N LYS A 5 -21.97 -1.59 10.15
CA LYS A 5 -21.02 -0.63 9.58
C LYS A 5 -19.94 -0.35 10.62
N LYS A 6 -18.70 -0.80 10.40
CA LYS A 6 -17.53 -0.32 11.14
C LYS A 6 -16.31 -0.15 10.24
N ASP A 7 -16.47 0.56 9.13
CA ASP A 7 -15.36 1.30 8.54
C ASP A 7 -15.19 2.58 9.36
N THR A 8 -14.54 2.46 10.52
CA THR A 8 -14.28 3.62 11.39
C THR A 8 -13.11 4.41 10.83
N LEU A 9 -13.28 5.01 9.65
CA LEU A 9 -12.42 6.10 9.17
C LEU A 9 -13.05 7.44 9.59
N GLY A 10 -13.17 7.61 10.91
CA GLY A 10 -13.64 8.84 11.55
C GLY A 10 -12.46 9.67 12.03
N THR A 11 -12.04 10.63 11.21
CA THR A 11 -11.73 12.03 11.60
C THR A 11 -11.28 12.79 10.36
N ASP A 12 -12.27 13.45 9.76
CA ASP A 12 -12.19 14.71 9.08
C ASP A 12 -11.14 15.67 9.68
N LYS A 13 -9.95 15.75 9.07
CA LYS A 13 -9.09 16.93 9.19
C LYS A 13 -8.34 17.19 7.90
N ALA A 14 -8.82 18.19 7.16
CA ALA A 14 -8.03 18.82 6.12
C ALA A 14 -6.80 19.49 6.76
N THR A 15 -5.59 18.97 6.58
CA THR A 15 -4.37 19.78 6.67
C THR A 15 -3.21 19.17 5.87
N CYS A 16 -2.59 20.01 5.04
CA CYS A 16 -1.45 19.77 4.16
C CYS A 16 -0.11 19.77 4.95
N LYS A 17 0.94 19.17 4.37
CA LYS A 17 2.40 19.44 4.58
C LYS A 17 3.30 18.48 5.39
N THR A 18 2.93 17.22 5.65
CA THR A 18 3.96 16.24 6.10
C THR A 18 3.71 14.86 5.52
N CYS A 19 4.76 14.28 4.96
CA CYS A 19 4.80 13.07 4.13
C CYS A 19 3.94 11.93 4.69
N LYS A 20 2.83 11.63 4.00
CA LYS A 20 1.97 10.50 4.34
C LYS A 20 2.71 9.21 4.02
N LYS A 21 3.31 8.60 5.03
CA LYS A 21 3.71 7.18 4.95
C LYS A 21 2.48 6.38 4.51
N ASN A 22 2.67 5.40 3.63
CA ASN A 22 1.64 4.50 3.13
C ASN A 22 1.22 3.49 4.22
N GLY A 23 0.61 3.98 5.31
CA GLY A 23 0.30 3.20 6.53
C GLY A 23 -0.80 2.15 6.40
N GLY A 24 -1.04 1.62 5.20
CA GLY A 24 -2.08 0.60 4.96
C GLY A 24 -1.78 -0.31 3.77
N VAL A 25 -0.55 -0.30 3.24
CA VAL A 25 -0.17 -1.23 2.17
C VAL A 25 0.61 -2.39 2.77
N SER A 26 0.02 -3.58 2.73
CA SER A 26 0.73 -4.81 3.06
C SER A 26 1.73 -5.16 1.96
N CYS A 27 2.93 -5.56 2.35
CA CYS A 27 3.97 -6.04 1.46
C CYS A 27 4.49 -7.35 2.02
N ASP A 28 4.10 -8.47 1.42
CA ASP A 28 4.61 -9.80 1.81
C ASP A 28 5.96 -10.10 1.14
N VAL A 29 6.39 -9.25 0.20
CA VAL A 29 7.63 -9.44 -0.54
C VAL A 29 8.82 -9.01 0.32
N THR A 30 9.41 -9.96 1.06
CA THR A 30 10.56 -9.73 1.97
C THR A 30 11.80 -9.19 1.25
N ASN A 31 11.95 -9.54 -0.02
CA ASN A 31 13.01 -9.05 -0.92
C ASN A 31 12.70 -7.66 -1.52
N CYS A 32 11.61 -6.99 -1.13
CA CYS A 32 11.34 -5.63 -1.59
C CYS A 32 12.07 -4.61 -0.70
N VAL A 33 12.85 -3.69 -1.26
CA VAL A 33 13.58 -2.65 -0.49
C VAL A 33 12.67 -1.84 0.44
N TYR A 34 11.39 -1.72 0.09
CA TYR A 34 10.39 -0.98 0.86
C TYR A 34 9.68 -1.84 1.92
N HIS A 35 10.02 -3.12 2.06
CA HIS A 35 9.49 -3.99 3.11
C HIS A 35 10.06 -3.59 4.47
N ASP A 36 9.18 -3.16 5.40
CA ASP A 36 9.58 -2.64 6.73
C ASP A 36 10.06 -3.73 7.71
N GLY A 37 9.65 -4.99 7.49
CA GLY A 37 9.99 -6.13 8.36
C GLY A 37 8.75 -6.87 8.84
N ASP A 38 7.68 -6.13 9.10
CA ASP A 38 6.40 -6.60 9.65
C ASP A 38 5.28 -6.68 8.59
N CYS A 39 5.61 -7.12 7.38
CA CYS A 39 4.68 -7.24 6.24
C CYS A 39 4.04 -5.92 5.76
N THR A 40 4.67 -4.77 6.02
CA THR A 40 4.20 -3.48 5.51
C THR A 40 5.15 -2.90 4.47
N CYS A 41 4.57 -2.26 3.46
CA CYS A 41 5.32 -1.45 2.52
C CYS A 41 5.55 -0.08 3.17
N LYS A 42 6.76 0.46 3.09
CA LYS A 42 7.16 1.79 3.57
C LYS A 42 7.33 2.81 2.44
N ALA A 43 6.97 2.46 1.21
CA ALA A 43 7.08 3.36 0.06
C ALA A 43 6.09 4.52 0.20
N ASP A 44 6.53 5.78 0.16
CA ASP A 44 5.64 6.95 0.25
C ASP A 44 4.47 6.90 -0.75
N ARG A 45 4.70 6.30 -1.92
CA ARG A 45 3.65 6.03 -2.91
C ARG A 45 3.85 4.65 -3.52
N ILE A 46 2.75 3.91 -3.62
CA ILE A 46 2.71 2.70 -4.43
C ILE A 46 2.12 2.99 -5.81
N ASN A 47 2.71 2.39 -6.82
CA ASN A 47 2.18 2.31 -8.15
C ASN A 47 1.83 0.86 -8.40
N VAL A 48 0.59 0.63 -8.81
CA VAL A 48 0.12 -0.67 -9.28
C VAL A 48 -0.03 -0.57 -10.78
N GLY A 49 0.50 -1.53 -11.51
CA GLY A 49 0.46 -1.56 -12.97
C GLY A 49 0.58 -2.98 -13.49
N PRO A 50 0.62 -3.17 -14.82
CA PRO A 50 0.69 -2.15 -15.87
C PRO A 50 -0.67 -1.50 -16.20
N SER A 51 -0.68 -0.41 -16.97
CA SER A 51 -1.90 0.37 -17.31
C SER A 51 -2.94 -0.40 -18.15
N TYR A 52 -2.51 -1.50 -18.76
CA TYR A 52 -3.35 -2.41 -19.55
C TYR A 52 -3.72 -3.69 -18.79
N ALA A 53 -3.48 -3.75 -17.48
CA ALA A 53 -3.91 -4.87 -16.66
C ALA A 53 -5.43 -5.06 -16.78
N THR A 54 -5.86 -6.26 -17.20
CA THR A 54 -7.27 -6.59 -17.36
C THR A 54 -7.76 -7.56 -16.29
N SER A 55 -6.82 -8.26 -15.66
CA SER A 55 -7.06 -9.24 -14.60
C SER A 55 -6.26 -8.87 -13.36
N CYS A 56 -6.74 -9.32 -12.19
CA CYS A 56 -6.02 -9.17 -10.93
C CYS A 56 -4.64 -9.85 -10.93
N THR A 57 -4.47 -10.88 -11.74
CA THR A 57 -3.17 -11.56 -11.95
C THR A 57 -2.16 -10.70 -12.70
N ASP A 58 -2.64 -9.72 -13.49
CA ASP A 58 -1.78 -8.80 -14.25
C ASP A 58 -1.30 -7.65 -13.38
N THR A 59 -2.02 -7.33 -12.31
CA THR A 59 -1.68 -6.22 -11.42
C THR A 59 -0.54 -6.61 -10.49
N VAL A 60 0.57 -5.88 -10.60
CA VAL A 60 1.74 -6.03 -9.74
C VAL A 60 2.13 -4.69 -9.11
N CYS A 61 2.86 -4.74 -7.99
CA CYS A 61 3.45 -3.55 -7.39
C CYS A 61 4.58 -3.04 -8.30
N ALA A 62 4.28 -2.05 -9.14
CA ALA A 62 5.26 -1.39 -10.01
C ALA A 62 6.30 -0.58 -9.22
N THR A 63 6.02 -0.25 -7.95
CA THR A 63 7.01 0.34 -7.03
C THR A 63 8.01 -0.69 -6.51
N PHE A 64 7.80 -1.99 -6.73
CA PHE A 64 8.72 -3.02 -6.26
C PHE A 64 10.15 -2.76 -6.76
N LYS A 65 11.10 -2.81 -5.83
CA LYS A 65 12.53 -2.85 -6.12
C LYS A 65 13.13 -3.97 -5.29
N GLN A 66 13.91 -4.82 -5.94
CA GLN A 66 14.59 -5.92 -5.29
C GLN A 66 15.70 -5.39 -4.37
N LYS A 67 15.83 -5.94 -3.15
CA LYS A 67 17.01 -5.73 -2.31
C LYS A 67 18.18 -6.45 -2.97
N ASN A 68 19.25 -5.74 -3.26
CA ASN A 68 20.48 -6.40 -3.70
C ASN A 68 21.05 -7.15 -2.50
N ILE A 69 21.14 -8.47 -2.59
CA ILE A 69 21.65 -9.40 -1.58
C ILE A 69 23.01 -9.92 -2.04
#